data_AF-A0A832H1K0-F1
#
_entry.id   AF-A0A832H1K0-F1
#
_cell.length_a   1.000
_cell.length_b   1.000
_cell.length_c   1.000
_cell.angle_alpha   90.00
_cell.angle_beta   90.00
_cell.angle_gamma   90.00
#
_symmetry.space_group_name_H-M   'P 1'
#
loop_
_entity.id
_entity.type
_entity.pdbx_description
1 polymer ?
#
loop_
_entity_poly.entity_id
_entity_poly.type
_entity_poly.pdbx_seq_one_letter_code
_entity_poly.pdbx_strand_id
1 'polypeptide(L)'
;MGRKKEGVVEGFRVLTLTYRLSELQREQPEAVEQLVELFRRYRAVAAMHYWSLRLGLQEGVEQSLERAREELPSYWRKVFDSKSPLYAFNEIEKMKRPRKHVLKLPLIEALQLKRSPNEKQKLGAVLDVETSTIMIYLGNRQRLDLSIPERALRWLREKELEVAPLKPSKTVRIQWRPEKAQALKVQIVLRVERPQPPRPDPREALPCFVDINSSYGIAAIFASFDGQRVKVYETLKLRPPNRGRRLREAARRQRAAAHGSKPNVNYALARLSMRFDAKGWVKQAAAEIFRKAFAYAKGRSILMNFDIPDSEAVKNSHLQRTLLSVRRVAENLANWYGVYVEFRCFPSRRCPLCGGELKELKTTRTRVEKCEKCEFYDDHDYVPFYHYLKALGLPLPQWPLRGIRGLPDQSPGA
;
A
#
# COMPACT_ATOMS: atom_id res chain seq x y z
N MET A 1 -5.59 9.78 13.36
CA MET A 1 -6.18 9.83 11.99
C MET A 1 -7.18 10.96 12.05
N GLY A 2 -6.89 12.11 11.44
CA GLY A 2 -7.66 13.34 11.63
C GLY A 2 -9.04 13.32 10.98
N ARG A 3 -9.88 14.31 11.32
CA ARG A 3 -11.12 14.61 10.60
C ARG A 3 -10.79 14.81 9.12
N LYS A 4 -11.47 14.10 8.22
CA LYS A 4 -11.36 14.35 6.77
C LYS A 4 -11.84 15.78 6.50
N LYS A 5 -10.92 16.68 6.17
CA LYS A 5 -11.27 17.98 5.61
C LYS A 5 -11.74 17.73 4.17
N GLU A 6 -12.86 18.33 3.78
CA GLU A 6 -13.35 18.23 2.40
C GLU A 6 -12.27 18.69 1.42
N GLY A 7 -12.11 17.94 0.31
CA GLY A 7 -11.09 18.22 -0.70
C GLY A 7 -9.64 17.92 -0.29
N VAL A 8 -9.37 17.36 0.88
CA VAL A 8 -8.00 16.96 1.31
C VAL A 8 -7.84 15.45 1.26
N VAL A 9 -6.77 15.00 0.63
CA VAL A 9 -6.37 13.58 0.58
C VAL A 9 -5.15 13.32 1.44
N GLU A 10 -5.10 12.13 2.04
CA GLU A 10 -3.97 11.64 2.83
C GLU A 10 -3.23 10.52 2.09
N GLY A 11 -1.91 10.64 2.04
CA GLY A 11 -1.00 9.60 1.55
C GLY A 11 -0.09 9.11 2.67
N PHE A 12 0.22 7.81 2.68
CA PHE A 12 1.06 7.20 3.71
C PHE A 12 2.22 6.39 3.14
N ARG A 13 3.33 6.39 3.89
CA ARG A 13 4.46 5.45 3.75
C ARG A 13 4.81 4.90 5.13
N VAL A 14 5.12 3.62 5.21
CA VAL A 14 5.41 2.94 6.48
C VAL A 14 6.69 2.14 6.39
N LEU A 15 7.68 2.53 7.19
CA LEU A 15 8.86 1.75 7.48
C LEU A 15 8.56 0.87 8.69
N THR A 16 8.95 -0.41 8.67
CA THR A 16 8.81 -1.31 9.81
C THR A 16 10.17 -1.90 10.17
N LEU A 17 10.62 -1.60 11.38
CA LEU A 17 11.81 -2.13 12.02
C LEU A 17 11.37 -3.20 13.02
N THR A 18 12.16 -4.27 13.15
CA THR A 18 11.88 -5.37 14.08
C THR A 18 13.14 -5.67 14.86
N TYR A 19 13.06 -5.58 16.17
CA TYR A 19 14.15 -5.81 17.12
C TYR A 19 13.83 -7.04 17.95
N ARG A 20 14.82 -7.88 18.23
CA ARG A 20 14.62 -9.03 19.14
C ARG A 20 14.68 -8.53 20.57
N LEU A 21 13.66 -8.87 21.34
CA LEU A 21 13.54 -8.44 22.72
C LEU A 21 14.62 -9.06 23.60
N SER A 22 15.05 -10.30 23.30
CA SER A 22 16.15 -10.96 24.03
C SER A 22 17.50 -10.27 23.82
N GLU A 23 17.74 -9.69 22.65
CA GLU A 23 18.94 -8.90 22.39
C GLU A 23 18.88 -7.59 23.17
N LEU A 24 17.75 -6.87 23.06
CA LEU A 24 17.51 -5.64 23.82
C LEU A 24 17.57 -5.86 25.34
N GLN A 25 17.07 -6.97 25.86
CA GLN A 25 17.11 -7.29 27.29
C GLN A 25 18.54 -7.48 27.80
N ARG A 26 19.44 -8.02 26.97
CA ARG A 26 20.86 -8.16 27.33
C ARG A 26 21.59 -6.82 27.32
N GLU A 27 21.23 -5.95 26.38
CA GLU A 27 21.90 -4.66 26.19
C GLU A 27 21.36 -3.56 27.13
N GLN A 28 20.05 -3.55 27.39
CA GLN A 28 19.33 -2.49 28.09
C GLN A 28 18.22 -3.09 29.00
N PRO A 29 18.56 -3.92 30.01
CA PRO A 29 17.59 -4.71 30.78
C PRO A 29 16.51 -3.86 31.46
N GLU A 30 16.91 -2.80 32.16
CA GLU A 30 16.00 -1.90 32.88
C GLU A 30 15.01 -1.21 31.93
N ALA A 31 15.49 -0.75 30.78
CA ALA A 31 14.64 -0.09 29.78
C ALA A 31 13.62 -1.06 29.18
N VAL A 32 14.00 -2.33 28.97
CA VAL A 32 13.06 -3.32 28.44
C VAL A 32 12.00 -3.68 29.48
N GLU A 33 12.36 -3.82 30.75
CA GLU A 33 11.40 -4.05 31.84
C GLU A 33 10.41 -2.90 31.96
N GLN A 34 10.90 -1.66 31.94
CA GLN A 34 10.05 -0.47 31.97
C GLN A 34 9.17 -0.37 30.73
N LEU A 35 9.66 -0.75 29.54
CA LEU A 35 8.85 -0.79 28.32
C LEU A 35 7.70 -1.80 28.45
N VAL A 36 7.97 -2.99 29.00
CA VAL A 36 6.96 -4.03 29.23
C VAL A 36 5.88 -3.53 30.19
N GLU A 37 6.29 -2.91 31.29
CA GLU A 37 5.37 -2.35 32.28
C GLU A 37 4.54 -1.19 31.71
N LEU A 38 5.17 -0.29 30.96
CA LEU A 38 4.47 0.76 30.24
C LEU A 38 3.43 0.19 29.27
N PHE A 39 3.75 -0.87 28.52
CA PHE A 39 2.78 -1.53 27.65
C PHE A 39 1.60 -2.13 28.42
N ARG A 40 1.85 -2.71 29.61
CA ARG A 40 0.80 -3.27 30.47
C ARG A 40 -0.17 -2.17 30.89
N ARG A 41 0.33 -1.08 31.48
CA ARG A 41 -0.48 0.08 31.92
C ARG A 41 -1.22 0.73 30.75
N TYR A 42 -0.49 1.07 29.68
CA TYR A 42 -1.05 1.71 28.50
C TYR A 42 -2.20 0.89 27.90
N ARG A 43 -2.05 -0.43 27.82
CA ARG A 43 -3.10 -1.31 27.28
C ARG A 43 -4.32 -1.40 28.17
N ALA A 44 -4.13 -1.45 29.49
CA ALA A 44 -5.25 -1.46 30.42
C ALA A 44 -6.09 -0.18 30.26
N VAL A 45 -5.42 0.98 30.32
CA VAL A 45 -6.06 2.29 30.15
C VAL A 45 -6.71 2.43 28.77
N ALA A 46 -6.00 2.07 27.70
CA ALA A 46 -6.48 2.19 26.33
C ALA A 46 -7.61 1.21 25.98
N ALA A 47 -7.61 0.01 26.56
CA ALA A 47 -8.71 -0.94 26.42
C ALA A 47 -9.96 -0.43 27.14
N MET A 48 -9.81 0.09 28.37
CA MET A 48 -10.91 0.68 29.12
C MET A 48 -11.52 1.85 28.33
N HIS A 49 -10.70 2.81 27.89
CA HIS A 49 -11.15 3.94 27.07
C HIS A 49 -11.89 3.49 25.80
N TYR A 50 -11.34 2.50 25.09
CA TYR A 50 -11.95 1.94 23.88
C TYR A 50 -13.34 1.37 24.15
N TRP A 51 -13.50 0.54 25.18
CA TRP A 51 -14.76 -0.11 25.48
C TRP A 51 -15.78 0.86 26.04
N SER A 52 -15.37 1.80 26.89
CA SER A 52 -16.25 2.85 27.41
C SER A 52 -16.82 3.71 26.28
N LEU A 53 -15.98 4.17 25.33
CA LEU A 53 -16.47 4.88 24.14
C LEU A 53 -17.42 4.01 23.31
N ARG A 54 -17.06 2.74 23.08
CA ARG A 54 -17.87 1.83 22.25
C ARG A 54 -19.24 1.54 22.85
N LEU A 55 -19.34 1.50 24.17
CA LEU A 55 -20.56 1.20 24.92
C LEU A 55 -21.32 2.47 25.34
N GLY A 56 -20.81 3.66 25.06
CA GLY A 56 -21.43 4.93 25.47
C GLY A 56 -21.35 5.23 26.97
N LEU A 57 -20.38 4.64 27.68
CA LEU A 57 -20.22 4.77 29.13
C LEU A 57 -19.33 5.97 29.48
N GLN A 58 -19.93 7.15 29.72
CA GLN A 58 -19.17 8.39 29.97
C GLN A 58 -18.27 8.32 31.21
N GLU A 59 -18.77 7.77 32.33
CA GLU A 59 -17.97 7.58 33.55
C GLU A 59 -16.70 6.76 33.28
N GLY A 60 -16.82 5.71 32.47
CA GLY A 60 -15.66 4.89 32.08
C GLY A 60 -14.68 5.64 31.17
N VAL A 61 -15.17 6.57 30.34
CA VAL A 61 -14.30 7.45 29.54
C VAL A 61 -13.53 8.39 30.48
N GLU A 62 -14.20 9.04 31.42
CA GLU A 62 -13.57 9.95 32.38
C GLU A 62 -12.53 9.23 33.25
N GLN A 63 -12.89 8.09 33.83
CA GLN A 63 -11.99 7.25 34.61
C GLN A 63 -10.76 6.80 33.80
N SER A 64 -10.94 6.48 32.52
CA SER A 64 -9.80 6.15 31.65
C SER A 64 -8.87 7.32 31.37
N LEU A 65 -9.42 8.54 31.27
CA LEU A 65 -8.61 9.75 31.09
C LEU A 65 -7.87 10.12 32.37
N GLU A 66 -8.48 9.92 33.53
CA GLU A 66 -7.85 10.10 34.84
C GLU A 66 -6.69 9.11 35.03
N ARG A 67 -6.94 7.81 34.84
CA ARG A 67 -5.88 6.79 34.90
C ARG A 67 -4.77 7.04 33.88
N ALA A 68 -5.09 7.58 32.69
CA ALA A 68 -4.07 7.99 31.73
C ALA A 68 -3.17 9.12 32.28
N ARG A 69 -3.72 10.06 33.07
CA ARG A 69 -2.96 11.16 33.68
C ARG A 69 -2.08 10.68 34.84
N GLU A 70 -2.51 9.66 35.57
CA GLU A 70 -1.78 9.13 36.72
C GLU A 70 -0.71 8.11 36.29
N GLU A 71 -1.08 7.14 35.45
CA GLU A 71 -0.25 5.95 35.21
C GLU A 71 0.70 6.09 34.02
N LEU A 72 0.38 6.96 33.05
CA LEU A 72 1.11 7.03 31.79
C LEU A 72 1.99 8.28 31.72
N PRO A 73 3.20 8.22 31.17
CA PRO A 73 3.97 9.42 30.86
C PRO A 73 3.23 10.36 29.91
N SER A 74 3.40 11.68 30.10
CA SER A 74 2.64 12.73 29.41
C SER A 74 2.67 12.63 27.87
N TYR A 75 3.79 12.22 27.29
CA TYR A 75 3.96 12.06 25.85
C TYR A 75 3.08 10.95 25.25
N TRP A 76 2.80 9.86 25.98
CA TRP A 76 1.93 8.80 25.49
C TRP A 76 0.43 9.08 25.65
N ARG A 77 0.05 10.18 26.31
CA ARG A 77 -1.35 10.53 26.58
C ARG A 77 -2.08 11.12 25.36
N LYS A 78 -1.34 11.61 24.37
CA LYS A 78 -1.90 12.30 23.17
C LYS A 78 -2.81 11.43 22.32
N VAL A 79 -2.80 10.11 22.48
CA VAL A 79 -3.71 9.21 21.76
C VAL A 79 -5.14 9.24 22.30
N PHE A 80 -5.32 9.75 23.52
CA PHE A 80 -6.60 9.86 24.23
C PHE A 80 -7.26 11.24 24.07
N ASP A 81 -6.49 12.25 23.66
CA ASP A 81 -7.01 13.59 23.42
C ASP A 81 -7.69 13.67 22.04
N SER A 82 -8.99 13.93 22.00
CA SER A 82 -9.77 14.03 20.77
C SER A 82 -9.35 15.18 19.86
N LYS A 83 -8.65 16.18 20.38
CA LYS A 83 -8.10 17.32 19.62
C LYS A 83 -6.72 16.99 19.01
N SER A 84 -6.07 15.95 19.49
CA SER A 84 -4.74 15.55 19.02
C SER A 84 -4.79 14.89 17.64
N PRO A 85 -3.85 15.18 16.73
CA PRO A 85 -3.74 14.47 15.45
C PRO A 85 -3.42 12.97 15.63
N LEU A 86 -2.90 12.61 16.80
CA LEU A 86 -2.56 11.24 17.18
C LEU A 86 -3.74 10.46 17.80
N TYR A 87 -4.90 11.10 17.96
CA TYR A 87 -6.07 10.45 18.53
C TYR A 87 -6.38 9.13 17.80
N ALA A 88 -6.43 8.05 18.58
CA ALA A 88 -6.50 6.68 18.08
C ALA A 88 -7.94 6.13 18.05
N PHE A 89 -8.87 6.81 18.70
CA PHE A 89 -10.20 6.31 19.04
C PHE A 89 -11.34 6.94 18.23
N ASN A 90 -11.00 7.54 17.08
CA ASN A 90 -11.99 8.13 16.17
C ASN A 90 -12.98 7.10 15.63
N GLU A 91 -14.26 7.47 15.61
CA GLU A 91 -15.38 6.72 15.01
C GLU A 91 -15.66 5.34 15.62
N ILE A 92 -15.19 5.04 16.84
CA ILE A 92 -15.33 3.71 17.45
C ILE A 92 -16.78 3.24 17.54
N GLU A 93 -17.68 4.13 17.91
CA GLU A 93 -19.12 3.88 18.01
C GLU A 93 -19.70 3.36 16.68
N LYS A 94 -19.19 3.88 15.56
CA LYS A 94 -19.64 3.53 14.20
C LYS A 94 -18.94 2.27 13.64
N MET A 95 -17.97 1.70 14.37
CA MET A 95 -17.19 0.56 13.88
C MET A 95 -17.94 -0.77 14.05
N LYS A 96 -18.48 -1.29 12.93
CA LYS A 96 -19.00 -2.67 12.84
C LYS A 96 -18.00 -3.73 13.36
N ARG A 97 -16.70 -3.54 13.08
CA ARG A 97 -15.62 -4.38 13.62
C ARG A 97 -14.44 -3.52 14.07
N PRO A 98 -13.81 -3.81 15.22
CA PRO A 98 -12.67 -3.05 15.70
C PRO A 98 -11.50 -3.09 14.70
N ARG A 99 -10.90 -1.93 14.41
CA ARG A 99 -9.72 -1.87 13.52
C ARG A 99 -8.55 -2.58 14.18
N LYS A 100 -7.76 -3.33 13.37
CA LYS A 100 -6.64 -4.14 13.90
C LYS A 100 -5.67 -3.32 14.76
N HIS A 101 -5.32 -2.09 14.39
CA HIS A 101 -4.38 -1.26 15.16
C HIS A 101 -4.99 -0.77 16.48
N VAL A 102 -6.30 -0.50 16.52
CA VAL A 102 -7.03 -0.22 17.76
C VAL A 102 -7.01 -1.44 18.67
N LEU A 103 -7.22 -2.64 18.14
CA LEU A 103 -7.07 -3.89 18.93
C LEU A 103 -5.64 -4.23 19.36
N LYS A 104 -4.62 -3.66 18.69
CA LYS A 104 -3.22 -3.92 19.05
C LYS A 104 -2.71 -2.99 20.14
N LEU A 105 -3.37 -1.84 20.31
CA LEU A 105 -3.00 -0.78 21.24
C LEU A 105 -1.48 -0.52 21.20
N PRO A 106 -0.93 -0.10 20.04
CA PRO A 106 0.46 0.33 19.97
C PRO A 106 0.65 1.62 20.78
N LEU A 107 1.85 1.83 21.33
CA LEU A 107 2.28 3.16 21.74
C LEU A 107 2.45 4.01 20.48
N ILE A 108 1.85 5.19 20.44
CA ILE A 108 1.89 6.10 19.28
C ILE A 108 2.34 7.48 19.75
N GLU A 109 3.32 8.05 19.05
CA GLU A 109 3.79 9.42 19.29
C GLU A 109 4.31 10.04 17.99
N ALA A 110 4.32 11.36 17.91
CA ALA A 110 5.01 12.12 16.88
C ALA A 110 6.52 11.87 16.97
N LEU A 111 7.18 11.65 15.84
CA LEU A 111 8.62 11.43 15.80
C LEU A 111 9.34 12.76 15.62
N GLN A 112 10.04 13.22 16.66
CA GLN A 112 10.90 14.41 16.56
C GLN A 112 12.20 14.05 15.85
N LEU A 113 12.69 14.91 14.98
CA LEU A 113 14.05 14.79 14.46
C LEU A 113 14.97 15.61 15.39
N LYS A 114 15.99 14.98 15.96
CA LYS A 114 16.98 15.71 16.75
C LYS A 114 17.87 16.52 15.81
N ARG A 115 17.89 17.85 15.95
CA ARG A 115 18.69 18.74 15.10
C ARG A 115 19.91 19.31 15.82
N SER A 116 19.91 19.30 17.15
CA SER A 116 21.02 19.79 17.97
C SER A 116 21.11 19.00 19.28
N PRO A 117 22.33 18.81 19.85
CA PRO A 117 22.52 18.18 21.15
C PRO A 117 21.74 18.85 22.30
N ASN A 118 21.54 20.17 22.21
CA ASN A 118 20.95 20.99 23.27
C ASN A 118 19.43 21.22 23.11
N GLU A 119 18.79 20.59 22.11
CA GLU A 119 17.36 20.74 21.87
C GLU A 119 16.55 20.05 22.98
N LYS A 120 15.77 20.83 23.75
CA LYS A 120 14.87 20.29 24.79
C LYS A 120 13.87 19.32 24.15
N GLN A 121 13.95 18.06 24.55
CA GLN A 121 13.10 17.00 24.01
C GLN A 121 11.73 17.02 24.71
N LYS A 122 10.67 17.18 23.91
CA LYS A 122 9.28 17.29 24.41
C LYS A 122 8.42 16.09 24.01
N LEU A 123 8.98 15.12 23.28
CA LEU A 123 8.25 14.01 22.67
C LEU A 123 8.75 12.66 23.18
N GLY A 124 7.85 11.68 23.22
CA GLY A 124 8.15 10.31 23.66
C GLY A 124 9.03 9.51 22.71
N ALA A 125 9.28 10.02 21.50
CA ALA A 125 10.12 9.37 20.52
C ALA A 125 10.92 10.38 19.69
N VAL A 126 12.22 10.15 19.60
CA VAL A 126 13.16 11.03 18.90
C VAL A 126 14.05 10.21 17.98
N LEU A 127 14.17 10.67 16.73
CA LEU A 127 15.09 10.14 15.74
C LEU A 127 16.36 10.99 15.74
N ASP A 128 17.47 10.38 16.13
CA ASP A 128 18.81 10.93 15.98
C ASP A 128 19.42 10.40 14.68
N VAL A 129 19.57 11.29 13.70
CA VAL A 129 20.06 10.94 12.36
C VAL A 129 21.58 10.79 12.34
N GLU A 130 22.30 11.47 13.24
CA GLU A 130 23.75 11.42 13.34
C GLU A 130 24.19 10.08 13.92
N THR A 131 23.56 9.69 15.04
CA THR A 131 23.85 8.42 15.71
C THR A 131 23.02 7.24 15.17
N SER A 132 22.21 7.47 14.14
CA SER A 132 21.34 6.46 13.52
C SER A 132 20.48 5.70 14.54
N THR A 133 19.91 6.41 15.52
CA THR A 133 19.23 5.80 16.66
C THR A 133 17.84 6.39 16.88
N ILE A 134 16.85 5.55 17.19
CA ILE A 134 15.56 5.99 17.72
C ILE A 134 15.61 5.88 19.24
N MET A 135 15.48 7.01 19.92
CA MET A 135 15.31 7.06 21.37
C MET A 135 13.81 7.01 21.68
N ILE A 136 13.40 6.05 22.51
CA ILE A 136 12.02 5.91 22.99
C ILE A 136 12.01 6.19 24.49
N TYR A 137 11.34 7.25 24.91
CA TYR A 137 11.23 7.59 26.33
C TYR A 137 10.16 6.73 26.99
N LEU A 138 10.44 6.22 28.20
CA LEU A 138 9.58 5.24 28.87
C LEU A 138 8.98 5.74 30.19
N GLY A 139 9.58 6.77 30.75
CA GLY A 139 9.15 7.46 31.98
C GLY A 139 10.34 7.51 32.91
N ASN A 140 10.24 8.25 34.02
CA ASN A 140 11.24 8.19 35.10
C ASN A 140 12.69 8.36 34.64
N ARG A 141 12.94 9.24 33.65
CA ARG A 141 14.25 9.48 33.02
C ARG A 141 14.86 8.27 32.28
N GLN A 142 14.14 7.16 32.14
CA GLN A 142 14.55 6.02 31.34
C GLN A 142 14.14 6.16 29.88
N ARG A 143 15.00 5.65 29.01
CA ARG A 143 14.78 5.55 27.57
C ARG A 143 15.33 4.24 27.03
N LEU A 144 14.80 3.82 25.89
CA LEU A 144 15.28 2.69 25.10
C LEU A 144 15.86 3.21 23.79
N ASP A 145 17.12 2.91 23.55
CA ASP A 145 17.86 3.34 22.37
C ASP A 145 17.87 2.20 21.33
N LEU A 146 17.33 2.46 20.14
CA LEU A 146 17.17 1.47 19.08
C LEU A 146 17.96 1.87 17.84
N SER A 147 18.97 1.08 17.48
CA SER A 147 19.76 1.31 16.28
C SER A 147 18.93 1.17 15.00
N ILE A 148 19.22 2.01 14.01
CA ILE A 148 18.54 2.02 12.72
C ILE A 148 19.56 1.67 11.64
N PRO A 149 19.29 0.63 10.83
CA PRO A 149 20.13 0.33 9.69
C PRO A 149 20.19 1.51 8.70
N GLU A 150 21.35 1.80 8.14
CA GLU A 150 21.55 2.91 7.19
C GLU A 150 20.53 2.87 6.02
N ARG A 151 20.23 1.67 5.51
CA ARG A 151 19.21 1.47 4.46
C ARG A 151 17.83 2.04 4.83
N ALA A 152 17.48 2.02 6.11
CA ALA A 152 16.20 2.51 6.60
C ALA A 152 16.20 4.04 6.72
N LEU A 153 17.33 4.64 7.11
CA LEU A 153 17.51 6.10 7.06
C LEU A 153 17.49 6.63 5.64
N ARG A 154 18.19 5.96 4.72
CA ARG A 154 18.17 6.26 3.29
C ARG A 154 16.74 6.23 2.75
N TRP A 155 16.00 5.17 3.08
CA TRP A 155 14.60 5.04 2.70
C TRP A 155 13.75 6.20 3.23
N LEU A 156 13.93 6.64 4.48
CA LEU A 156 13.18 7.78 5.03
C LEU A 156 13.47 9.07 4.23
N ARG A 157 14.75 9.35 3.96
CA ARG A 157 15.17 10.51 3.16
C ARG A 157 14.59 10.47 1.76
N GLU A 158 14.68 9.33 1.07
CA GLU A 158 14.08 9.15 -0.26
C GLU A 158 12.57 9.44 -0.26
N LYS A 159 11.83 8.93 0.73
CA LYS A 159 10.38 9.18 0.82
C LYS A 159 10.06 10.63 1.15
N GLU A 160 10.89 11.33 1.90
CA GLU A 160 10.71 12.77 2.11
C GLU A 160 10.96 13.56 0.83
N LEU A 161 11.98 13.20 0.06
CA LEU A 161 12.30 13.85 -1.22
C LEU A 161 11.20 13.61 -2.27
N GLU A 162 10.58 12.43 -2.31
CA GLU A 162 9.48 12.09 -3.22
C GLU A 162 8.29 13.06 -3.17
N VAL A 163 8.10 13.76 -2.05
CA VAL A 163 6.95 14.64 -1.82
C VAL A 163 7.34 16.09 -1.63
N ALA A 164 8.62 16.42 -1.76
CA ALA A 164 9.11 17.79 -1.68
C ALA A 164 8.35 18.70 -2.68
N PRO A 165 8.01 19.94 -2.30
CA PRO A 165 8.40 20.66 -1.07
C PRO A 165 7.56 20.35 0.17
N LEU A 166 6.59 19.44 0.10
CA LEU A 166 5.76 19.10 1.26
C LEU A 166 6.59 18.39 2.33
N LYS A 167 6.37 18.76 3.60
CA LYS A 167 7.01 18.11 4.75
C LYS A 167 6.08 17.06 5.34
N PRO A 168 6.36 15.75 5.18
CA PRO A 168 5.51 14.71 5.75
C PRO A 168 5.57 14.76 7.28
N SER A 169 4.41 14.66 7.91
CA SER A 169 4.31 14.39 9.35
C SER A 169 4.82 12.99 9.64
N LYS A 170 5.59 12.84 10.72
CA LYS A 170 6.21 11.58 11.13
C LYS A 170 5.61 11.12 12.45
N THR A 171 5.18 9.87 12.49
CA THR A 171 4.70 9.25 13.72
C THR A 171 5.36 7.89 13.90
N VAL A 172 5.71 7.55 15.14
CA VAL A 172 6.19 6.22 15.48
C VAL A 172 5.05 5.40 16.08
N ARG A 173 5.03 4.10 15.78
CA ARG A 173 4.12 3.12 16.38
C ARG A 173 4.93 1.96 16.91
N ILE A 174 4.93 1.77 18.22
CA ILE A 174 5.68 0.69 18.87
C ILE A 174 4.68 -0.41 19.22
N GLN A 175 4.99 -1.64 18.80
CA GLN A 175 4.16 -2.81 18.99
C GLN A 175 4.98 -3.95 19.59
N TRP A 176 4.58 -4.39 20.77
CA TRP A 176 5.09 -5.61 21.40
C TRP A 176 3.93 -6.53 21.77
N ARG A 177 4.09 -7.86 21.68
CA ARG A 177 3.03 -8.81 22.08
C ARG A 177 3.64 -9.94 22.91
N PRO A 178 3.17 -10.13 24.15
CA PRO A 178 3.69 -11.20 25.01
C PRO A 178 3.44 -12.59 24.39
N GLU A 179 2.26 -12.83 23.82
CA GLU A 179 1.85 -14.15 23.32
C GLU A 179 2.51 -14.61 22.01
N LYS A 180 3.04 -13.69 21.19
CA LYS A 180 3.38 -13.99 19.78
C LYS A 180 4.76 -13.55 19.33
N ALA A 181 5.49 -12.77 20.11
CA ALA A 181 6.73 -12.17 19.61
C ALA A 181 7.79 -12.01 20.69
N GLN A 182 8.91 -12.70 20.50
CA GLN A 182 10.24 -12.34 21.02
C GLN A 182 10.77 -11.05 20.37
N ALA A 183 9.92 -10.19 19.81
CA ALA A 183 10.35 -9.07 19.00
C ALA A 183 9.47 -7.81 19.16
N LEU A 184 10.15 -6.68 19.33
CA LEU A 184 9.59 -5.34 19.32
C LEU A 184 9.48 -4.84 17.87
N LYS A 185 8.28 -4.46 17.45
CA LYS A 185 8.05 -3.88 16.11
C LYS A 185 7.88 -2.38 16.22
N VAL A 186 8.77 -1.64 15.58
CA VAL A 186 8.72 -0.18 15.52
C VAL A 186 8.36 0.22 14.10
N GLN A 187 7.26 0.96 13.93
CA GLN A 187 6.83 1.45 12.64
C GLN A 187 6.94 2.96 12.57
N ILE A 188 7.72 3.48 11.62
CA ILE A 188 7.73 4.91 11.32
C ILE A 188 6.74 5.13 10.18
N VAL A 189 5.71 5.93 10.45
CA VAL A 189 4.65 6.26 9.52
C VAL A 189 4.84 7.71 9.09
N LEU A 190 5.14 7.89 7.80
CA LEU A 190 5.12 9.17 7.13
C LEU A 190 3.71 9.41 6.60
N ARG A 191 3.18 10.60 6.84
CA ARG A 191 1.86 11.03 6.36
C ARG A 191 1.98 12.40 5.70
N VAL A 192 1.45 12.51 4.48
CA VAL A 192 1.27 13.76 3.76
C VAL A 192 -0.22 14.05 3.65
N GLU A 193 -0.57 15.32 3.87
CA GLU A 193 -1.88 15.89 3.58
C GLU A 193 -1.71 16.85 2.40
N ARG A 194 -2.57 16.75 1.38
CA ARG A 194 -2.57 17.65 0.23
C ARG A 194 -3.98 17.79 -0.36
N PRO A 195 -4.27 18.86 -1.11
CA PRO A 195 -5.51 18.95 -1.87
C PRO A 195 -5.68 17.74 -2.80
N GLN A 196 -6.93 17.34 -3.02
CA GLN A 196 -7.24 16.32 -4.01
C GLN A 196 -6.73 16.79 -5.38
N PRO A 197 -5.92 15.99 -6.08
CA PRO A 197 -5.39 16.40 -7.38
C PRO A 197 -6.56 16.64 -8.35
N PRO A 198 -6.58 17.76 -9.08
CA PRO A 198 -7.58 17.97 -10.11
C PRO A 198 -7.38 16.97 -11.24
N ARG A 199 -8.46 16.69 -11.99
CA ARG A 199 -8.35 15.90 -13.22
C ARG A 199 -7.54 16.70 -14.25
N PRO A 200 -6.38 16.21 -14.72
CA PRO A 200 -5.60 16.90 -15.74
C PRO A 200 -6.26 16.79 -17.12
N ASP A 201 -5.93 17.71 -18.03
CA ASP A 201 -6.31 17.61 -19.44
C ASP A 201 -5.68 16.34 -20.05
N PRO A 202 -6.47 15.40 -20.60
CA PRO A 202 -5.96 14.21 -21.24
C PRO A 202 -4.99 14.46 -22.40
N ARG A 203 -5.05 15.64 -23.04
CA ARG A 203 -4.16 16.02 -24.15
C ARG A 203 -2.76 16.43 -23.69
N GLU A 204 -2.66 16.97 -22.47
CA GLU A 204 -1.39 17.43 -21.88
C GLU A 204 -0.80 16.42 -20.89
N ALA A 205 -1.63 15.50 -20.39
CA ALA A 205 -1.23 14.46 -19.47
C ALA A 205 -0.54 13.27 -20.17
N LEU A 206 0.03 12.39 -19.34
CA LEU A 206 0.36 11.02 -19.71
C LEU A 206 -0.83 10.11 -19.34
N PRO A 207 -1.64 9.63 -20.32
CA PRO A 207 -2.59 8.55 -20.08
C PRO A 207 -1.87 7.26 -19.65
N CYS A 208 -2.24 6.74 -18.49
CA CYS A 208 -1.86 5.41 -18.04
C CYS A 208 -3.10 4.57 -17.78
N PHE A 209 -3.18 3.41 -18.42
CA PHE A 209 -4.27 2.47 -18.23
C PHE A 209 -3.74 1.21 -17.56
N VAL A 210 -4.41 0.75 -16.52
CA VAL A 210 -3.99 -0.41 -15.73
C VAL A 210 -5.12 -1.44 -15.67
N ASP A 211 -5.02 -2.49 -16.48
CA ASP A 211 -5.90 -3.65 -16.37
C ASP A 211 -5.44 -4.61 -15.27
N ILE A 212 -6.37 -5.04 -14.43
CA ILE A 212 -6.12 -6.00 -13.35
C ILE A 212 -6.85 -7.29 -13.63
N ASN A 213 -6.12 -8.22 -14.24
CA ASN A 213 -6.61 -9.57 -14.42
C ASN A 213 -6.04 -10.50 -13.35
N SER A 214 -6.83 -10.80 -12.33
CA SER A 214 -6.43 -11.65 -11.21
C SER A 214 -5.79 -13.00 -11.54
N SER A 215 -6.11 -13.58 -12.70
CA SER A 215 -5.60 -14.88 -13.15
C SER A 215 -4.27 -14.75 -13.90
N TYR A 216 -4.00 -13.58 -14.50
CA TYR A 216 -2.89 -13.38 -15.44
C TYR A 216 -1.89 -12.28 -15.01
N GLY A 217 -2.25 -11.41 -14.06
CA GLY A 217 -1.40 -10.35 -13.53
C GLY A 217 -2.01 -8.94 -13.63
N ILE A 218 -1.15 -7.93 -13.68
CA ILE A 218 -1.52 -6.54 -13.93
C ILE A 218 -0.86 -6.12 -15.24
N ALA A 219 -1.62 -5.55 -16.17
CA ALA A 219 -1.10 -4.96 -17.39
C ALA A 219 -1.24 -3.44 -17.29
N ALA A 220 -0.13 -2.70 -17.41
CA ALA A 220 -0.13 -1.25 -17.41
C ALA A 220 0.38 -0.74 -18.76
N ILE A 221 -0.39 0.12 -19.41
CA ILE A 221 -0.09 0.73 -20.70
C ILE A 221 0.18 2.21 -20.47
N PHE A 222 1.31 2.69 -20.96
CA PHE A 222 1.71 4.09 -20.88
C PHE A 222 1.70 4.69 -22.28
N ALA A 223 0.96 5.79 -22.46
CA ALA A 223 0.88 6.46 -23.75
C ALA A 223 1.00 7.97 -23.60
N SER A 224 1.32 8.66 -24.70
CA SER A 224 1.20 10.11 -24.80
C SER A 224 0.51 10.52 -26.08
N PHE A 225 -0.17 11.66 -26.01
CA PHE A 225 -0.63 12.38 -27.19
C PHE A 225 0.41 13.41 -27.60
N ASP A 226 0.71 13.51 -28.90
CA ASP A 226 1.66 14.49 -29.47
C ASP A 226 0.98 15.66 -30.19
N GLY A 227 -0.35 15.79 -30.05
CA GLY A 227 -1.17 16.77 -30.76
C GLY A 227 -1.91 16.19 -31.97
N GLN A 228 -1.46 15.06 -32.51
CA GLN A 228 -2.11 14.40 -33.66
C GLN A 228 -2.41 12.93 -33.40
N ARG A 229 -1.49 12.21 -32.78
CA ARG A 229 -1.55 10.76 -32.61
C ARG A 229 -1.26 10.37 -31.17
N VAL A 230 -1.81 9.22 -30.77
CA VAL A 230 -1.44 8.58 -29.51
C VAL A 230 -0.29 7.63 -29.78
N LYS A 231 0.83 7.85 -29.07
CA LYS A 231 1.99 6.97 -29.07
C LYS A 231 2.02 6.16 -27.79
N VAL A 232 2.00 4.84 -27.91
CA VAL A 232 2.20 3.91 -26.78
C VAL A 232 3.70 3.72 -26.54
N TYR A 233 4.18 3.98 -25.32
CA TYR A 233 5.59 3.80 -24.95
C TYR A 233 5.90 2.35 -24.57
N GLU A 234 5.13 1.82 -23.63
CA GLU A 234 5.37 0.50 -23.04
C GLU A 234 4.05 -0.11 -22.56
N THR A 235 3.94 -1.42 -22.75
CA THR A 235 2.99 -2.25 -21.98
C THR A 235 3.79 -3.08 -21.00
N LEU A 236 3.64 -2.76 -19.73
CA LEU A 236 4.22 -3.47 -18.60
C LEU A 236 3.26 -4.58 -18.14
N LYS A 237 3.62 -5.85 -18.34
CA LYS A 237 2.86 -7.01 -17.84
C LYS A 237 3.51 -7.58 -16.57
N LEU A 238 2.92 -7.33 -15.41
CA LEU A 238 3.38 -7.78 -14.09
C LEU A 238 2.63 -9.04 -13.67
N ARG A 239 3.32 -10.18 -13.61
CA ARG A 239 2.69 -11.45 -13.22
C ARG A 239 3.01 -11.84 -11.78
N PRO A 240 2.04 -12.30 -10.98
CA PRO A 240 2.34 -12.90 -9.69
C PRO A 240 3.11 -14.21 -9.90
N PRO A 241 3.94 -14.63 -8.94
CA PRO A 241 4.54 -15.95 -8.93
C PRO A 241 3.49 -17.05 -9.15
N ASN A 242 3.75 -17.98 -10.07
CA ASN A 242 2.80 -19.00 -10.50
C ASN A 242 2.36 -19.89 -9.32
N ARG A 243 1.16 -19.65 -8.80
CA ARG A 243 0.59 -20.37 -7.64
C ARG A 243 0.46 -21.87 -7.92
N GLY A 244 0.03 -22.26 -9.11
CA GLY A 244 -0.13 -23.67 -9.48
C GLY A 244 1.20 -24.43 -9.44
N ARG A 245 2.27 -23.86 -10.03
CA ARG A 245 3.62 -24.43 -9.97
C ARG A 245 4.09 -24.57 -8.53
N ARG A 246 3.85 -23.55 -7.70
CA ARG A 246 4.23 -23.53 -6.28
C ARG A 246 3.50 -24.59 -5.45
N LEU A 247 2.21 -24.78 -5.68
CA LEU A 247 1.42 -25.82 -5.03
C LEU A 247 1.84 -27.22 -5.48
N ARG A 248 2.11 -27.42 -6.78
CA ARG A 248 2.68 -28.68 -7.28
C ARG A 248 4.03 -28.98 -6.67
N GLU A 249 4.90 -27.98 -6.55
CA GLU A 249 6.19 -28.12 -5.88
C GLU A 249 6.02 -28.47 -4.40
N ALA A 250 5.13 -27.79 -3.68
CA ALA A 250 4.82 -28.11 -2.29
C ALA A 250 4.30 -29.56 -2.14
N ALA A 251 3.40 -29.99 -3.01
CA ALA A 251 2.87 -31.35 -3.03
C ALA A 251 3.95 -32.40 -3.37
N ARG A 252 4.88 -32.07 -4.28
CA ARG A 252 6.05 -32.91 -4.59
C ARG A 252 6.94 -33.08 -3.35
N ARG A 253 7.20 -32.00 -2.62
CA ARG A 253 8.00 -32.00 -1.39
C ARG A 253 7.31 -32.75 -0.24
N GLN A 254 5.99 -32.59 -0.10
CA GLN A 254 5.21 -33.36 0.88
C GLN A 254 5.25 -34.86 0.60
N ARG A 255 5.11 -35.28 -0.67
CA ARG A 255 5.26 -36.69 -1.06
C ARG A 255 6.66 -37.22 -0.75
N ALA A 256 7.71 -36.48 -1.09
CA ALA A 256 9.09 -36.87 -0.77
C ALA A 256 9.32 -37.02 0.75
N ALA A 257 8.71 -36.16 1.57
CA ALA A 257 8.77 -36.28 3.03
C ALA A 257 8.01 -37.51 3.55
N ALA A 258 6.84 -37.81 2.97
CA ALA A 258 6.02 -38.96 3.33
C ALA A 258 6.71 -40.30 2.98
N HIS A 259 7.51 -40.33 1.91
CA HIS A 259 8.33 -41.49 1.54
C HIS A 259 9.69 -41.55 2.27
N GLY A 260 9.88 -40.82 3.37
CA GLY A 260 11.08 -40.91 4.22
C GLY A 260 12.31 -40.12 3.73
N SER A 261 12.24 -39.43 2.59
CA SER A 261 13.38 -38.63 2.11
C SER A 261 13.48 -37.32 2.89
N LYS A 262 14.50 -37.22 3.77
CA LYS A 262 14.82 -36.03 4.60
C LYS A 262 13.55 -35.28 5.07
N PRO A 263 12.67 -35.92 5.86
CA PRO A 263 11.30 -35.46 6.06
C PRO A 263 11.21 -34.02 6.59
N ASN A 264 12.05 -33.67 7.57
CA ASN A 264 12.09 -32.33 8.18
C ASN A 264 12.42 -31.23 7.17
N VAL A 265 13.40 -31.48 6.28
CA VAL A 265 13.82 -30.53 5.24
C VAL A 265 12.71 -30.38 4.19
N ASN A 266 12.12 -31.48 3.74
CA ASN A 266 11.09 -31.44 2.72
C ASN A 266 9.78 -30.82 3.22
N TYR A 267 9.39 -31.03 4.49
CA TYR A 267 8.28 -30.30 5.09
C TYR A 267 8.56 -28.79 5.22
N ALA A 268 9.78 -28.40 5.60
CA ALA A 268 10.16 -26.99 5.64
C ALA A 268 10.11 -26.34 4.25
N LEU A 269 10.65 -27.01 3.22
CA LEU A 269 10.63 -26.54 1.84
C LEU A 269 9.22 -26.52 1.24
N ALA A 270 8.35 -27.47 1.60
CA ALA A 270 6.94 -27.44 1.21
C ALA A 270 6.23 -26.20 1.76
N ARG A 271 6.45 -25.88 3.05
CA ARG A 271 5.92 -24.68 3.69
C ARG A 271 6.43 -23.41 3.00
N LEU A 272 7.72 -23.32 2.67
CA LEU A 272 8.30 -22.20 1.92
C LEU A 272 7.70 -22.09 0.51
N SER A 273 7.50 -23.21 -0.17
CA SER A 273 6.89 -23.26 -1.51
C SER A 273 5.46 -22.74 -1.49
N MET A 274 4.70 -22.96 -0.43
CA MET A 274 3.34 -22.41 -0.25
C MET A 274 3.30 -20.93 0.15
N ARG A 275 4.37 -20.36 0.71
CA ARG A 275 4.39 -18.97 1.23
C ARG A 275 4.46 -17.93 0.12
N PHE A 276 3.33 -17.38 -0.31
CA PHE A 276 3.30 -16.21 -1.21
C PHE A 276 2.81 -14.96 -0.47
N ASP A 277 3.64 -13.91 -0.44
CA ASP A 277 3.22 -12.60 0.04
C ASP A 277 2.52 -11.82 -1.08
N ALA A 278 1.24 -12.14 -1.29
CA ALA A 278 0.39 -11.46 -2.27
C ALA A 278 0.30 -9.94 -2.01
N LYS A 279 0.33 -9.51 -0.74
CA LYS A 279 0.25 -8.09 -0.39
C LYS A 279 1.55 -7.36 -0.72
N GLY A 280 2.69 -7.99 -0.44
CA GLY A 280 4.01 -7.50 -0.85
C GLY A 280 4.10 -7.34 -2.36
N TRP A 281 3.67 -8.36 -3.11
CA TRP A 281 3.65 -8.32 -4.58
C TRP A 281 2.76 -7.18 -5.11
N VAL A 282 1.52 -7.01 -4.62
CA VAL A 282 0.65 -5.90 -5.04
C VAL A 282 1.30 -4.54 -4.79
N LYS A 283 1.95 -4.35 -3.64
CA LYS A 283 2.66 -3.10 -3.32
C LYS A 283 3.81 -2.84 -4.27
N GLN A 284 4.62 -3.85 -4.57
CA GLN A 284 5.74 -3.75 -5.51
C GLN A 284 5.24 -3.45 -6.92
N ALA A 285 4.20 -4.16 -7.37
CA ALA A 285 3.62 -3.97 -8.69
C ALA A 285 3.06 -2.55 -8.88
N ALA A 286 2.28 -2.07 -7.92
CA ALA A 286 1.75 -0.71 -7.97
C ALA A 286 2.89 0.34 -7.91
N ALA A 287 3.90 0.16 -7.06
CA ALA A 287 5.03 1.09 -7.00
C ALA A 287 5.80 1.14 -8.33
N GLU A 288 5.98 0.01 -9.00
CA GLU A 288 6.63 -0.09 -10.31
C GLU A 288 5.83 0.66 -11.39
N ILE A 289 4.51 0.52 -11.39
CA ILE A 289 3.62 1.24 -12.32
C ILE A 289 3.76 2.75 -12.14
N PHE A 290 3.70 3.25 -10.90
CA PHE A 290 3.87 4.68 -10.63
C PHE A 290 5.27 5.16 -11.03
N ARG A 291 6.31 4.39 -10.71
CA ARG A 291 7.70 4.72 -11.08
C ARG A 291 7.86 4.88 -12.60
N LYS A 292 7.31 3.95 -13.38
CA LYS A 292 7.29 4.02 -14.85
C LYS A 292 6.45 5.19 -15.36
N ALA A 293 5.30 5.44 -14.75
CA ALA A 293 4.45 6.59 -15.10
C ALA A 293 5.24 7.91 -14.95
N PHE A 294 5.92 8.13 -13.83
CA PHE A 294 6.76 9.32 -13.64
C PHE A 294 7.89 9.42 -14.65
N ALA A 295 8.56 8.31 -14.95
CA ALA A 295 9.64 8.29 -15.94
C ALA A 295 9.15 8.68 -17.34
N TYR A 296 7.97 8.20 -17.76
CA TYR A 296 7.39 8.53 -19.07
C TYR A 296 6.69 9.89 -19.12
N ALA A 297 6.18 10.38 -17.99
CA ALA A 297 5.50 11.67 -17.92
C ALA A 297 6.44 12.83 -18.26
N LYS A 298 7.73 12.73 -17.90
CA LYS A 298 8.76 13.77 -18.15
C LYS A 298 8.30 15.17 -17.68
N GLY A 299 7.69 15.23 -16.50
CA GLY A 299 7.17 16.48 -15.92
C GLY A 299 5.71 16.81 -16.26
N ARG A 300 5.08 16.10 -17.20
CA ARG A 300 3.64 16.22 -17.46
C ARG A 300 2.81 15.68 -16.29
N SER A 301 1.57 16.14 -16.18
CA SER A 301 0.59 15.52 -15.29
C SER A 301 0.32 14.07 -15.69
N ILE A 302 -0.04 13.22 -14.74
CA ILE A 302 -0.34 11.81 -14.99
C ILE A 302 -1.85 11.61 -14.80
N LEU A 303 -2.49 10.95 -15.77
CA LEU A 303 -3.89 10.55 -15.73
C LEU A 303 -3.96 9.03 -15.72
N MET A 304 -4.20 8.43 -14.55
CA MET A 304 -4.22 6.97 -14.40
C MET A 304 -5.65 6.45 -14.28
N ASN A 305 -6.01 5.43 -15.05
CA ASN A 305 -7.20 4.61 -14.80
C ASN A 305 -6.81 3.19 -14.42
N PHE A 306 -7.34 2.70 -13.31
CA PHE A 306 -7.28 1.29 -12.94
C PHE A 306 -8.61 0.64 -13.29
N ASP A 307 -8.58 -0.37 -14.17
CA ASP A 307 -9.72 -1.19 -14.54
C ASP A 307 -10.10 -2.10 -13.36
N ILE A 308 -10.80 -1.51 -12.41
CA ILE A 308 -11.27 -2.16 -11.19
C ILE A 308 -12.75 -1.86 -11.05
N PRO A 309 -13.63 -2.88 -10.98
CA PRO A 309 -15.05 -2.64 -10.83
C PRO A 309 -15.34 -2.07 -9.44
N ASP A 310 -16.49 -1.43 -9.32
CA ASP A 310 -16.92 -0.94 -8.02
C ASP A 310 -17.09 -2.08 -7.01
N SER A 311 -16.92 -1.78 -5.72
CA SER A 311 -16.86 -2.78 -4.66
C SER A 311 -18.12 -3.64 -4.55
N GLU A 312 -19.28 -3.09 -4.91
CA GLU A 312 -20.54 -3.85 -4.93
C GLU A 312 -20.58 -4.83 -6.11
N ALA A 313 -20.05 -4.45 -7.29
CA ALA A 313 -20.02 -5.32 -8.47
C ALA A 313 -19.12 -6.55 -8.28
N VAL A 314 -18.07 -6.44 -7.45
CA VAL A 314 -17.16 -7.55 -7.13
C VAL A 314 -17.51 -8.28 -5.84
N LYS A 315 -18.64 -7.95 -5.20
CA LYS A 315 -19.04 -8.55 -3.92
C LYS A 315 -19.21 -10.06 -4.05
N ASN A 316 -18.62 -10.81 -3.12
CA ASN A 316 -18.59 -12.27 -3.11
C ASN A 316 -17.85 -12.92 -4.29
N SER A 317 -17.23 -12.13 -5.18
CA SER A 317 -16.33 -12.69 -6.19
C SER A 317 -15.05 -13.21 -5.52
N HIS A 318 -14.47 -14.26 -6.10
CA HIS A 318 -13.16 -14.77 -5.68
C HIS A 318 -12.04 -13.71 -5.80
N LEU A 319 -12.28 -12.61 -6.53
CA LEU A 319 -11.33 -11.55 -6.85
C LEU A 319 -11.45 -10.31 -5.99
N GLN A 320 -12.56 -10.18 -5.27
CA GLN A 320 -12.89 -9.01 -4.45
C GLN A 320 -11.71 -8.57 -3.58
N ARG A 321 -11.07 -9.50 -2.87
CA ARG A 321 -9.95 -9.19 -1.96
C ARG A 321 -8.73 -8.65 -2.69
N THR A 322 -8.43 -9.17 -3.88
CA THR A 322 -7.27 -8.76 -4.68
C THR A 322 -7.51 -7.37 -5.27
N LEU A 323 -8.64 -7.19 -5.95
CA LEU A 323 -9.01 -5.94 -6.60
C LEU A 323 -9.10 -4.78 -5.60
N LEU A 324 -9.78 -4.98 -4.48
CA LEU A 324 -9.87 -3.96 -3.42
C LEU A 324 -8.51 -3.69 -2.75
N SER A 325 -7.61 -4.69 -2.71
CA SER A 325 -6.25 -4.49 -2.21
C SER A 325 -5.42 -3.65 -3.16
N VAL A 326 -5.53 -3.86 -4.48
CA VAL A 326 -4.80 -3.05 -5.46
C VAL A 326 -5.36 -1.63 -5.45
N ARG A 327 -6.69 -1.45 -5.50
CA ARG A 327 -7.35 -0.14 -5.39
C ARG A 327 -6.82 0.66 -4.21
N ARG A 328 -6.84 0.08 -3.01
CA ARG A 328 -6.33 0.75 -1.79
C ARG A 328 -4.86 1.14 -1.87
N VAL A 329 -4.02 0.30 -2.47
CA VAL A 329 -2.59 0.59 -2.62
C VAL A 329 -2.40 1.71 -3.65
N ALA A 330 -3.07 1.63 -4.79
CA ALA A 330 -3.04 2.64 -5.85
C ALA A 330 -3.54 4.00 -5.34
N GLU A 331 -4.69 4.06 -4.66
CA GLU A 331 -5.21 5.27 -4.01
C GLU A 331 -4.19 5.88 -3.05
N ASN A 332 -3.55 5.07 -2.20
CA ASN A 332 -2.53 5.57 -1.28
C ASN A 332 -1.27 6.09 -2.00
N LEU A 333 -0.85 5.46 -3.10
CA LEU A 333 0.26 5.94 -3.92
C LEU A 333 -0.11 7.25 -4.63
N ALA A 334 -1.31 7.31 -5.23
CA ALA A 334 -1.86 8.47 -5.88
C ALA A 334 -1.93 9.67 -4.93
N ASN A 335 -2.50 9.50 -3.73
CA ASN A 335 -2.56 10.55 -2.72
C ASN A 335 -1.16 10.95 -2.22
N TRP A 336 -0.22 10.00 -2.12
CA TRP A 336 1.14 10.29 -1.71
C TRP A 336 1.86 11.17 -2.72
N TYR A 337 1.73 10.89 -4.01
CA TYR A 337 2.41 11.65 -5.05
C TYR A 337 1.60 12.85 -5.59
N GLY A 338 0.30 12.93 -5.29
CA GLY A 338 -0.59 13.94 -5.86
C GLY A 338 -0.98 13.64 -7.32
N VAL A 339 -1.18 12.36 -7.65
CA VAL A 339 -1.59 11.93 -9.00
C VAL A 339 -3.10 11.70 -9.03
N TYR A 340 -3.76 12.17 -10.09
CA TYR A 340 -5.17 11.88 -10.31
C TYR A 340 -5.35 10.43 -10.78
N VAL A 341 -6.26 9.70 -10.14
CA VAL A 341 -6.55 8.30 -10.44
C VAL A 341 -8.05 8.05 -10.51
N GLU A 342 -8.47 7.31 -11.52
CA GLU A 342 -9.83 6.79 -11.67
C GLU A 342 -9.85 5.26 -11.49
N PHE A 343 -10.98 4.75 -11.01
CA PHE A 343 -11.25 3.32 -10.89
C PHE A 343 -12.50 3.00 -11.71
N ARG A 344 -12.32 2.89 -13.02
CA ARG A 344 -13.41 2.66 -13.96
C ARG A 344 -13.09 1.46 -14.85
N CYS A 345 -14.09 0.59 -15.00
CA CYS A 345 -14.02 -0.52 -15.93
C CYS A 345 -14.35 -0.13 -17.36
N PHE A 346 -13.65 -0.74 -18.31
CA PHE A 346 -13.93 -0.58 -19.72
C PHE A 346 -14.25 -1.93 -20.38
N PRO A 347 -15.08 -1.96 -21.43
CA PRO A 347 -15.46 -3.22 -22.08
C PRO A 347 -14.24 -3.90 -22.72
N SER A 348 -14.14 -5.22 -22.54
CA SER A 348 -13.14 -6.05 -23.22
C SER A 348 -13.71 -6.89 -24.38
N ARG A 349 -15.04 -6.99 -24.50
CA ARG A 349 -15.74 -7.79 -25.54
C ARG A 349 -16.51 -6.97 -26.57
N ARG A 350 -16.36 -5.65 -26.55
CA ARG A 350 -17.02 -4.72 -27.48
C ARG A 350 -15.96 -3.98 -28.28
N CYS A 351 -16.16 -3.88 -29.58
CA CYS A 351 -15.23 -3.19 -30.48
C CYS A 351 -15.19 -1.69 -30.14
N PRO A 352 -13.99 -1.10 -29.94
CA PRO A 352 -13.85 0.32 -29.64
C PRO A 352 -14.24 1.24 -30.82
N LEU A 353 -14.13 0.73 -32.05
CA LEU A 353 -14.47 1.46 -33.27
C LEU A 353 -15.99 1.48 -33.51
N CYS A 354 -16.60 0.31 -33.75
CA CYS A 354 -17.99 0.21 -34.20
C CYS A 354 -18.99 -0.25 -33.12
N GLY A 355 -18.53 -0.61 -31.92
CA GLY A 355 -19.40 -1.14 -30.85
C GLY A 355 -19.89 -2.58 -31.05
N GLY A 356 -19.53 -3.24 -32.17
CA GLY A 356 -19.83 -4.64 -32.43
C GLY A 356 -19.25 -5.59 -31.37
N GLU A 357 -19.76 -6.82 -31.30
CA GLU A 357 -19.20 -7.85 -30.44
C GLU A 357 -17.84 -8.33 -30.98
N LEU A 358 -16.91 -8.62 -30.07
CA LEU A 358 -15.61 -9.17 -30.41
C LEU A 358 -15.61 -10.68 -30.19
N LYS A 359 -14.98 -11.40 -31.13
CA LYS A 359 -14.76 -12.84 -31.03
C LYS A 359 -13.30 -13.12 -30.73
N GLU A 360 -13.09 -13.97 -29.73
CA GLU A 360 -11.75 -14.43 -29.37
C GLU A 360 -11.22 -15.38 -30.46
N LEU A 361 -10.15 -14.97 -31.14
CA LEU A 361 -9.36 -15.83 -32.01
C LEU A 361 -8.40 -16.66 -31.14
N LYS A 362 -8.50 -17.99 -31.29
CA LYS A 362 -7.60 -18.92 -30.62
C LYS A 362 -6.20 -18.80 -31.21
N THR A 363 -5.29 -18.14 -30.51
CA THR A 363 -3.84 -18.26 -30.78
C THR A 363 -3.15 -19.00 -29.65
N THR A 364 -2.00 -19.59 -29.93
CA THR A 364 -1.26 -20.40 -28.94
C THR A 364 -0.62 -19.59 -27.81
N ARG A 365 -0.54 -18.26 -27.94
CA ARG A 365 0.24 -17.40 -27.02
C ARG A 365 -0.48 -16.14 -26.54
N THR A 366 -1.41 -15.61 -27.34
CA THR A 366 -2.11 -14.34 -27.08
C THR A 366 -3.61 -14.51 -27.27
N ARG A 367 -4.42 -13.99 -26.36
CA ARG A 367 -5.87 -13.93 -26.59
C ARG A 367 -6.11 -12.74 -27.51
N VAL A 368 -6.53 -12.99 -28.74
CA VAL A 368 -6.74 -11.94 -29.72
C VAL A 368 -8.22 -11.76 -29.90
N GLU A 369 -8.72 -10.54 -29.78
CA GLU A 369 -10.12 -10.21 -29.99
C GLU A 369 -10.26 -9.60 -31.39
N LYS A 370 -11.13 -10.17 -32.24
CA LYS A 370 -11.40 -9.66 -33.59
C LYS A 370 -12.86 -9.22 -33.74
N CYS A 371 -13.07 -8.08 -34.39
CA CYS A 371 -14.38 -7.61 -34.81
C CYS A 371 -14.64 -8.05 -36.25
N GLU A 372 -15.80 -8.67 -36.49
CA GLU A 372 -16.21 -9.08 -37.84
C GLU A 372 -16.80 -7.91 -38.66
N LYS A 373 -17.19 -6.79 -38.02
CA LYS A 373 -17.84 -5.66 -38.70
C LYS A 373 -16.88 -4.63 -39.29
N CYS A 374 -15.77 -4.38 -38.61
CA CYS A 374 -14.81 -3.32 -38.99
C CYS A 374 -13.37 -3.82 -38.99
N GLU A 375 -13.19 -5.14 -38.97
CA GLU A 375 -11.90 -5.85 -39.02
C GLU A 375 -10.90 -5.52 -37.90
N PHE A 376 -11.23 -4.67 -36.93
CA PHE A 376 -10.40 -4.43 -35.75
C PHE A 376 -9.95 -5.74 -35.11
N TYR A 377 -8.67 -5.85 -34.78
CA TYR A 377 -8.14 -6.94 -33.99
C TYR A 377 -6.98 -6.50 -33.12
N ASP A 378 -6.90 -7.01 -31.90
CA ASP A 378 -5.73 -6.81 -31.02
C ASP A 378 -5.69 -7.83 -29.87
N ASP A 379 -4.62 -7.81 -29.06
CA ASP A 379 -4.58 -8.50 -27.75
C ASP A 379 -5.79 -8.05 -26.90
N HIS A 380 -6.48 -9.01 -26.30
CA HIS A 380 -7.61 -8.81 -25.39
C HIS A 380 -7.27 -7.77 -24.30
N ASP A 381 -6.04 -7.79 -23.79
CA ASP A 381 -5.60 -6.87 -22.74
C ASP A 381 -5.54 -5.40 -23.22
N TYR A 382 -5.61 -5.14 -24.53
CA TYR A 382 -5.58 -3.80 -25.13
C TYR A 382 -6.97 -3.25 -25.49
N VAL A 383 -7.99 -4.10 -25.62
CA VAL A 383 -9.35 -3.65 -25.96
C VAL A 383 -9.87 -2.59 -24.97
N PRO A 384 -9.77 -2.79 -23.63
CA PRO A 384 -10.21 -1.78 -22.68
C PRO A 384 -9.44 -0.46 -22.78
N PHE A 385 -8.17 -0.49 -23.19
CA PHE A 385 -7.35 0.70 -23.37
C PHE A 385 -7.83 1.59 -24.52
N TYR A 386 -8.27 1.00 -25.64
CA TYR A 386 -8.86 1.79 -26.73
C TYR A 386 -10.15 2.49 -26.28
N HIS A 387 -11.01 1.82 -25.50
CA HIS A 387 -12.19 2.45 -24.91
C HIS A 387 -11.83 3.57 -23.93
N TYR A 388 -10.76 3.38 -23.16
CA TYR A 388 -10.24 4.42 -22.28
C TYR A 388 -9.81 5.66 -23.08
N LEU A 389 -9.02 5.52 -24.15
CA LEU A 389 -8.64 6.64 -25.00
C LEU A 389 -9.84 7.35 -25.63
N LYS A 390 -10.84 6.58 -26.08
CA LYS A 390 -12.10 7.14 -26.60
C LYS A 390 -12.85 7.95 -25.53
N ALA A 391 -12.91 7.46 -24.30
CA ALA A 391 -13.52 8.17 -23.18
C ALA A 391 -12.75 9.43 -22.77
N LEU A 392 -11.47 9.51 -23.11
CA LEU A 392 -10.64 10.71 -22.96
C LEU A 392 -10.74 11.68 -24.14
N GLY A 393 -11.47 11.32 -25.22
CA GLY A 393 -11.54 12.13 -26.44
C GLY A 393 -10.21 12.18 -27.21
N LEU A 394 -9.35 11.18 -27.03
CA LEU A 394 -8.08 11.05 -27.74
C LEU A 394 -8.24 10.16 -28.98
N PRO A 395 -7.47 10.41 -30.06
CA PRO A 395 -7.49 9.53 -31.23
C PRO A 395 -6.98 8.14 -30.86
N LEU A 396 -7.51 7.12 -31.54
CA LEU A 396 -7.05 5.76 -31.33
C LEU A 396 -5.70 5.56 -32.04
N PRO A 397 -4.71 4.94 -31.38
CA PRO A 397 -3.47 4.57 -32.04
C PRO A 397 -3.75 3.54 -33.13
N GLN A 398 -2.79 3.38 -34.04
CA GLN A 398 -2.82 2.31 -35.01
C GLN A 398 -2.90 0.95 -34.29
N TRP A 399 -3.83 0.11 -34.74
CA TRP A 399 -3.98 -1.27 -34.28
C TRP A 399 -3.42 -2.25 -35.33
N PRO A 400 -2.93 -3.42 -34.90
CA PRO A 400 -2.75 -3.84 -33.50
C PRO A 400 -1.59 -3.07 -32.83
N LEU A 401 -1.67 -2.83 -31.51
CA LEU A 401 -0.61 -2.12 -30.77
C LEU A 401 0.75 -2.82 -30.80
N ARG A 402 0.73 -4.14 -31.06
CA ARG A 402 1.92 -4.97 -31.24
C ARG A 402 1.65 -5.95 -32.37
N GLY A 403 2.66 -6.22 -33.19
CA GLY A 403 2.58 -7.28 -34.19
C GLY A 403 2.17 -8.61 -33.55
N ILE A 404 1.11 -9.23 -34.08
CA ILE A 404 0.58 -10.50 -33.58
C ILE A 404 1.05 -11.60 -34.53
N ARG A 405 1.93 -12.48 -34.05
CA ARG A 405 2.43 -13.61 -34.84
C ARG A 405 1.26 -14.46 -35.39
N GLY A 406 1.25 -14.67 -36.69
CA GLY A 406 0.25 -15.50 -37.37
C GLY A 406 -0.99 -14.74 -37.83
N LEU A 407 -1.02 -13.42 -37.71
CA LEU A 407 -1.99 -12.54 -38.35
C LEU A 407 -1.24 -11.54 -39.25
N PRO A 408 -1.81 -11.12 -40.39
CA PRO A 408 -1.19 -10.13 -41.25
C PRO A 408 -0.95 -8.85 -40.47
N ASP A 409 0.23 -8.23 -40.59
CA ASP A 409 0.44 -6.86 -40.13
C ASP A 409 -0.27 -5.94 -41.13
N GLN A 410 -1.27 -5.19 -40.67
CA GLN A 410 -1.81 -4.08 -41.47
C GLN A 410 -0.81 -2.92 -41.42
N SER A 411 0.26 -3.03 -42.21
CA SER A 411 0.99 -1.85 -42.66
C SER A 411 0.05 -1.07 -43.57
N PRO A 412 -0.25 0.21 -43.32
CA PRO A 412 -0.93 1.00 -44.33
C PRO A 412 0.01 1.05 -45.54
N GLY A 413 -0.55 0.75 -46.72
CA GLY A 413 0.08 1.16 -47.97
C GLY A 413 0.45 2.65 -47.87
N ALA A 414 1.63 2.96 -48.41
CA ALA A 414 2.21 4.29 -48.47
C ALA A 414 1.25 5.36 -48.99
#